data_AF-A0A3A8G5H5-F1
#
_entry.id   AF-A0A3A8G5H5-F1
#
_cell.length_a   1.000
_cell.length_b   1.000
_cell.length_c   1.000
_cell.angle_alpha   90.00
_cell.angle_beta   90.00
_cell.angle_gamma   90.00
#
_symmetry.space_group_name_H-M   'P 1'
#
loop_
_entity.id
_entity.type
_entity.pdbx_description
1 polymer ?
#
loop_
_entity_poly.entity_id
_entity_poly.type
_entity_poly.pdbx_seq_one_letter_code
_entity_poly.pdbx_strand_id
1 'polypeptide(L)'
;MVEDLEGDWHQLRVLDTRAQQEGSIVLDDALRTLLRRAGPSVAMSAAEVEAGLRTPEAALTLLHQMRQRVTEGSRRLGDALHRMYRLRDQGDLDGARQQMRELLAVEVVPYYRELAQGQLADLD
;
A
#
# COMPACT_ATOMS: atom_id res chain seq x y z
N MET A 1 8.89 9.54 -9.78
CA MET A 1 7.69 8.69 -9.94
C MET A 1 7.69 7.48 -9.01
N VAL A 2 8.71 6.59 -9.01
CA VAL A 2 8.82 5.48 -8.00
C VAL A 2 9.58 5.92 -6.75
N GLU A 3 10.63 6.72 -6.88
CA GLU A 3 11.43 7.22 -5.73
C GLU A 3 10.60 8.09 -4.77
N ASP A 4 9.69 8.91 -5.29
CA ASP A 4 8.80 9.76 -4.48
C ASP A 4 7.84 8.92 -3.62
N LEU A 5 7.41 7.76 -4.14
CA LEU A 5 6.51 6.84 -3.47
C LEU A 5 7.19 6.14 -2.29
N GLU A 6 8.41 5.62 -2.52
CA GLU A 6 9.20 4.97 -1.46
C GLU A 6 9.56 5.96 -0.34
N GLY A 7 9.90 7.20 -0.71
CA GLY A 7 10.14 8.28 0.25
C GLY A 7 8.91 8.57 1.11
N ASP A 8 7.74 8.73 0.50
CA ASP A 8 6.49 9.00 1.22
C ASP A 8 6.10 7.84 2.14
N TRP A 9 6.15 6.59 1.66
CA TRP A 9 5.83 5.41 2.46
C TRP A 9 6.82 5.20 3.61
N HIS A 10 8.10 5.52 3.40
CA HIS A 10 9.09 5.55 4.47
C HIS A 10 8.69 6.57 5.54
N GLN A 11 8.34 7.79 5.14
CA GLN A 11 7.91 8.84 6.08
C GLN A 11 6.64 8.44 6.85
N LEU A 12 5.64 7.86 6.18
CA LEU A 12 4.43 7.35 6.83
C LEU A 12 4.78 6.33 7.92
N ARG A 13 5.68 5.38 7.64
CA ARG A 13 6.10 4.37 8.62
C ARG A 13 6.79 4.98 9.84
N VAL A 14 7.72 5.92 9.61
CA VAL A 14 8.43 6.61 10.70
C VAL A 14 7.45 7.38 11.59
N LEU A 15 6.53 8.13 10.97
CA LEU A 15 5.53 8.91 11.68
C LEU A 15 4.54 8.04 12.45
N ASP A 16 4.03 6.95 11.84
CA ASP A 16 3.10 6.04 12.51
C ASP A 16 3.77 5.41 13.74
N THR A 17 5.01 4.92 13.59
CA THR A 17 5.78 4.34 14.70
C THR A 17 5.94 5.32 15.85
N ARG A 18 6.30 6.57 15.54
CA ARG A 18 6.47 7.64 16.53
C ARG A 18 5.14 8.00 17.20
N ALA A 19 4.08 8.18 16.42
CA ALA A 19 2.78 8.59 16.95
C ALA A 19 2.13 7.50 17.83
N GLN A 20 2.38 6.21 17.54
CA GLN A 20 1.98 5.11 18.41
C GLN A 20 2.75 5.11 19.76
N GLN A 21 4.02 5.52 19.77
CA GLN A 21 4.82 5.65 21.00
C GLN A 21 4.39 6.87 21.83
N GLU A 22 4.10 8.00 21.17
CA GLU A 22 3.72 9.25 21.82
C GLU A 22 2.22 9.33 22.16
N GLY A 23 1.39 8.43 21.60
CA GLY A 23 -0.07 8.41 21.76
C GLY A 23 -0.79 9.61 21.13
N SER A 24 -0.08 10.43 20.36
CA SER A 24 -0.61 11.64 19.74
C SER A 24 0.18 12.00 18.48
N ILE A 25 -0.38 12.91 17.68
CA ILE A 25 0.28 13.45 16.50
C ILE A 25 0.04 14.95 16.37
N VAL A 26 1.04 15.70 15.93
CA VAL A 26 0.89 17.13 15.62
C VAL A 26 0.42 17.26 14.17
N LEU A 27 -0.77 17.84 13.99
CA LEU A 27 -1.36 18.06 12.67
C LEU A 27 -0.91 19.39 12.07
N ASP A 28 0.36 19.45 11.67
CA ASP A 28 0.96 20.59 10.98
C ASP A 28 0.78 20.52 9.45
N ASP A 29 1.22 21.58 8.76
CA ASP A 29 1.12 21.68 7.30
C ASP A 29 1.98 20.64 6.57
N ALA A 30 3.09 20.20 7.17
CA ALA A 30 3.96 19.18 6.61
C ALA A 30 3.27 17.81 6.60
N LEU A 31 2.66 17.41 7.71
CA LEU A 31 1.88 16.19 7.81
C LEU A 31 0.66 16.21 6.88
N ARG A 32 -0.07 17.34 6.85
CA ARG A 32 -1.21 17.51 5.92
C ARG A 32 -0.78 17.31 4.47
N THR A 33 0.35 17.89 4.09
CA THR A 33 0.90 17.78 2.73
C THR A 33 1.30 16.35 2.42
N LEU A 34 1.99 15.67 3.33
CA LEU A 34 2.38 14.27 3.17
C LEU A 34 1.16 13.36 3.01
N LEU A 35 0.16 13.46 3.89
CA LEU A 35 -1.02 12.59 3.84
C LEU A 35 -1.84 12.82 2.55
N ARG A 36 -1.97 14.07 2.08
CA ARG A 36 -2.59 14.38 0.78
C ARG A 36 -1.84 13.77 -0.39
N ARG A 37 -0.51 13.90 -0.40
CA ARG A 37 0.33 13.39 -1.48
C ARG A 37 0.34 11.86 -1.50
N ALA A 38 0.41 11.22 -0.33
CA ALA A 38 0.48 9.77 -0.21
C ALA A 38 -0.87 9.07 -0.40
N GLY A 39 -2.01 9.72 -0.12
CA GLY A 39 -3.34 9.12 -0.18
C GLY A 39 -3.66 8.36 -1.47
N PRO A 40 -3.50 8.96 -2.66
CA PRO A 40 -3.73 8.27 -3.94
C PRO A 40 -2.88 7.01 -4.11
N SER A 41 -1.66 7.01 -3.58
CA SER A 41 -0.73 5.89 -3.70
C SER A 41 -1.13 4.65 -2.88
N VAL A 42 -2.03 4.82 -1.91
CA VAL A 42 -2.59 3.75 -1.07
C VAL A 42 -4.09 3.58 -1.30
N ALA A 43 -4.57 3.98 -2.49
CA ALA A 43 -5.95 3.90 -2.93
C ALA A 43 -6.95 4.61 -1.98
N MET A 44 -6.56 5.74 -1.39
CA MET A 44 -7.47 6.62 -0.67
C MET A 44 -7.98 7.74 -1.56
N SER A 45 -9.29 7.97 -1.48
CA SER A 45 -9.92 9.14 -2.09
C SER A 45 -9.53 10.43 -1.37
N ALA A 46 -9.58 11.55 -2.09
CA ALA A 46 -9.37 12.87 -1.48
C ALA A 46 -10.35 13.13 -0.32
N ALA A 47 -11.60 12.64 -0.43
CA ALA A 47 -12.59 12.79 0.63
C ALA A 47 -12.23 12.04 1.93
N GLU A 48 -11.73 10.81 1.82
CA GLU A 48 -11.22 10.04 2.98
C GLU A 48 -10.04 10.76 3.63
N VAL A 49 -9.11 11.27 2.81
CA VAL A 49 -7.95 12.00 3.31
C VAL A 49 -8.37 13.29 4.02
N GLU A 50 -9.18 14.14 3.39
CA GLU A 50 -9.62 15.39 4.02
C GLU A 50 -10.46 15.16 5.30
N ALA A 51 -11.22 14.06 5.38
CA ALA A 51 -11.90 13.68 6.61
C ALA A 51 -10.91 13.37 7.75
N GLY A 52 -9.81 12.66 7.45
CA GLY A 52 -8.75 12.38 8.40
C GLY A 52 -7.94 13.62 8.81
N LEU A 53 -7.93 14.69 8.00
CA LEU A 53 -7.19 15.93 8.31
C LEU A 53 -7.98 16.94 9.17
N ARG A 54 -9.14 16.55 9.73
CA ARG A 54 -9.97 17.45 10.53
C ARG A 54 -9.49 17.62 11.97
N THR A 55 -9.00 16.54 12.58
CA THR A 55 -8.50 16.55 13.96
C THR A 55 -7.23 15.71 14.08
N PRO A 56 -6.38 15.94 15.09
CA PRO A 56 -5.20 15.11 15.34
C PRO A 56 -5.51 13.61 15.48
N GLU A 57 -6.61 13.25 16.15
CA GLU A 57 -7.01 11.85 16.36
C GLU A 57 -7.45 11.18 15.05
N ALA A 58 -8.17 11.93 14.21
CA ALA A 58 -8.54 11.48 12.88
C ALA A 58 -7.30 11.32 11.98
N ALA A 59 -6.31 12.21 12.13
CA ALA A 59 -5.07 12.16 11.36
C ALA A 59 -4.20 10.98 11.78
N LEU A 60 -4.15 10.67 13.08
CA LEU A 60 -3.49 9.47 13.61
C LEU A 60 -4.13 8.20 13.03
N THR A 61 -5.46 8.14 13.02
CA THR A 61 -6.21 7.01 12.45
C THR A 61 -5.93 6.87 10.95
N LEU A 62 -5.94 7.99 10.21
CA LEU A 62 -5.64 8.03 8.78
C LEU A 62 -4.21 7.53 8.50
N LEU A 63 -3.22 8.06 9.22
CA LEU A 63 -1.82 7.65 9.10
C LEU A 63 -1.65 6.15 9.32
N HIS A 64 -2.29 5.62 10.36
CA HIS A 64 -2.26 4.19 10.64
C HIS A 64 -2.87 3.37 9.50
N GLN A 65 -4.03 3.77 8.98
CA GLN A 65 -4.69 3.09 7.87
C GLN A 65 -3.83 3.07 6.60
N MET A 66 -3.18 4.20 6.27
CA MET A 66 -2.25 4.26 5.13
C MET A 66 -1.09 3.28 5.33
N ARG A 67 -0.47 3.28 6.52
CA ARG A 67 0.62 2.36 6.86
C ARG A 67 0.19 0.89 6.78
N GLN A 68 -1.02 0.57 7.26
CA GLN A 68 -1.56 -0.79 7.20
C GLN A 68 -1.75 -1.24 5.75
N ARG A 69 -2.35 -0.41 4.89
CA ARG A 69 -2.52 -0.77 3.46
C ARG A 69 -1.20 -1.08 2.75
N VAL A 70 -0.16 -0.28 2.99
CA VAL A 70 1.18 -0.55 2.45
C VAL A 70 1.72 -1.89 2.95
N THR A 71 1.62 -2.13 4.26
CA THR A 71 2.19 -3.34 4.89
C THR A 71 1.45 -4.60 4.45
N GLU A 72 0.12 -4.57 4.47
CA GLU A 72 -0.73 -5.69 4.07
C GLU A 72 -0.59 -5.98 2.58
N GLY A 73 -0.57 -4.95 1.74
CA GLY A 73 -0.39 -5.10 0.30
C GLY A 73 0.97 -5.69 -0.06
N SER A 74 2.05 -5.22 0.59
CA SER A 74 3.40 -5.77 0.41
C SER A 74 3.46 -7.26 0.78
N ARG A 75 2.88 -7.62 1.93
CA ARG A 75 2.81 -9.02 2.38
C ARG A 75 2.01 -9.88 1.40
N ARG A 76 0.84 -9.40 0.98
CA ARG A 76 -0.05 -10.12 0.06
C ARG A 76 0.61 -10.34 -1.30
N LEU A 77 1.27 -9.32 -1.83
CA LEU A 77 2.04 -9.42 -3.07
C LEU A 77 3.18 -10.44 -2.92
N GLY A 78 4.00 -10.34 -1.87
CA GLY A 78 5.10 -11.28 -1.63
C GLY A 78 4.63 -12.74 -1.55
N ASP A 79 3.56 -13.00 -0.79
CA ASP A 79 2.97 -14.33 -0.66
C ASP A 79 2.46 -14.87 -2.01
N ALA A 80 1.79 -14.02 -2.80
CA ALA A 80 1.27 -14.38 -4.11
C ALA A 80 2.38 -14.66 -5.12
N LEU A 81 3.42 -13.82 -5.18
CA LEU A 81 4.59 -14.02 -6.04
C LEU A 81 5.31 -15.33 -5.71
N HIS A 82 5.49 -15.62 -4.43
CA HIS A 82 6.13 -16.86 -4.01
C HIS A 82 5.33 -18.10 -4.45
N ARG A 83 3.99 -18.07 -4.36
CA ARG A 83 3.14 -19.15 -4.86
C ARG A 83 3.15 -19.24 -6.38
N MET A 84 3.08 -18.10 -7.08
CA MET A 84 3.10 -18.04 -8.54
C MET A 84 4.39 -18.64 -9.11
N TYR A 85 5.56 -18.24 -8.61
CA TYR A 85 6.83 -18.78 -9.08
C TYR A 85 6.94 -20.29 -8.85
N ARG A 86 6.46 -20.78 -7.70
CA ARG A 86 6.45 -22.21 -7.41
C ARG A 86 5.60 -23.01 -8.42
N LEU A 87 4.42 -22.50 -8.78
CA LEU A 87 3.53 -23.13 -9.76
C LEU A 87 4.17 -23.13 -11.15
N ARG A 88 4.75 -21.99 -11.55
CA ARG A 88 5.48 -21.87 -12.81
C ARG A 88 6.64 -22.87 -12.90
N ASP A 89 7.44 -22.97 -11.85
CA ASP A 89 8.60 -23.87 -11.80
C ASP A 89 8.19 -25.36 -11.82
N GLN A 90 6.94 -25.67 -11.44
CA GLN A 90 6.33 -26.99 -11.58
C GLN A 90 5.69 -27.23 -12.97
N GLY A 91 5.70 -26.22 -13.84
CA GLY A 91 5.05 -26.26 -15.16
C GLY A 91 3.55 -25.92 -15.14
N ASP A 92 2.98 -25.60 -13.98
CA ASP A 92 1.57 -25.20 -13.84
C ASP A 92 1.40 -23.69 -14.10
N LEU A 93 1.43 -23.32 -15.38
CA LEU A 93 1.27 -21.94 -15.82
C LEU A 93 -0.16 -21.42 -15.58
N ASP A 94 -1.16 -22.28 -15.69
CA ASP A 94 -2.56 -21.88 -15.44
C ASP A 94 -2.79 -21.56 -13.97
N GLY A 95 -2.24 -22.38 -13.06
CA GLY A 95 -2.20 -22.09 -11.64
C GLY A 95 -1.43 -20.80 -11.32
N ALA A 96 -0.29 -20.58 -11.96
CA ALA A 96 0.49 -19.35 -11.80
C ALA A 96 -0.31 -18.10 -12.22
N ARG A 97 -0.99 -18.13 -13.37
CA ARG A 97 -1.87 -17.04 -13.84
C ARG A 97 -3.04 -16.82 -12.88
N GLN A 98 -3.68 -17.91 -12.45
CA GLN A 98 -4.81 -17.85 -11.53
C GLN A 98 -4.41 -17.21 -10.20
N GLN A 99 -3.24 -17.56 -9.65
CA GLN A 99 -2.71 -16.93 -8.44
C GLN A 99 -2.55 -15.41 -8.58
N MET A 100 -2.13 -14.91 -9.74
CA MET A 100 -2.01 -13.47 -9.98
C MET A 100 -3.37 -12.79 -10.16
N ARG A 101 -4.33 -13.44 -10.84
CA ARG A 101 -5.71 -12.93 -10.96
C ARG A 101 -6.39 -12.81 -9.59
N GLU A 102 -6.18 -13.79 -8.71
CA GLU A 102 -6.69 -13.76 -7.33
C GLU A 102 -6.11 -12.60 -6.52
N LEU A 103 -4.81 -12.34 -6.63
CA LEU A 103 -4.20 -11.16 -6.02
C LEU A 103 -4.85 -9.88 -6.55
N LEU A 104 -4.99 -9.74 -7.87
CA LEU A 104 -5.56 -8.56 -8.51
C LEU A 104 -7.03 -8.32 -8.17
N ALA A 105 -7.77 -9.34 -7.75
CA ALA A 105 -9.15 -9.20 -7.29
C ALA A 105 -9.27 -8.52 -5.92
N VAL A 106 -8.24 -8.61 -5.07
CA VAL A 106 -8.26 -8.11 -3.69
C VAL A 106 -7.29 -6.96 -3.43
N GLU A 107 -6.24 -6.83 -4.23
CA GLU A 107 -5.25 -5.77 -4.06
C GLU A 107 -5.78 -4.43 -4.56
N VAL A 108 -5.64 -3.39 -3.74
CA VAL A 108 -6.13 -2.04 -4.05
C VAL A 108 -4.99 -1.05 -4.27
N VAL A 109 -3.81 -1.28 -3.66
CA VAL A 109 -2.66 -0.37 -3.76
C VAL A 109 -2.16 -0.36 -5.21
N PRO A 110 -2.21 0.81 -5.91
CA PRO A 110 -1.92 0.88 -7.34
C PRO A 110 -0.57 0.27 -7.74
N TYR A 111 0.48 0.58 -6.98
CA TYR A 111 1.82 0.06 -7.27
C TYR A 111 1.90 -1.47 -7.18
N TYR A 112 1.28 -2.08 -6.17
CA TYR A 112 1.28 -3.55 -6.05
C TYR A 112 0.41 -4.22 -7.12
N ARG A 113 -0.68 -3.58 -7.55
CA ARG A 113 -1.48 -4.03 -8.69
C ARG A 113 -0.67 -3.99 -9.98
N GLU A 114 0.10 -2.92 -10.22
CA GLU A 114 0.96 -2.77 -11.40
C GLU A 114 2.01 -3.89 -11.45
N LEU A 115 2.69 -4.16 -10.34
CA LEU A 115 3.64 -5.28 -10.25
C LEU A 115 2.96 -6.63 -10.55
N ALA A 116 1.77 -6.86 -9.98
CA ALA A 116 1.00 -8.07 -10.21
C ALA A 116 0.52 -8.22 -11.66
N GLN A 117 0.13 -7.12 -12.31
CA GLN A 117 -0.24 -7.09 -13.73
C GLN A 117 0.95 -7.41 -14.63
N GLY A 118 2.13 -6.85 -14.33
CA GLY A 118 3.35 -7.19 -15.06
C GLY A 118 3.67 -8.68 -15.00
N GLN A 119 3.59 -9.27 -13.81
CA GLN A 119 3.81 -10.72 -13.64
C GLN A 119 2.76 -11.57 -14.35
N LEU A 120 1.50 -11.14 -14.40
CA LEU A 120 0.46 -11.85 -15.15
C LEU A 120 0.72 -11.77 -16.66
N ALA A 121 1.15 -10.61 -17.17
CA ALA A 121 1.50 -10.44 -18.58
C ALA A 121 2.71 -11.28 -19.00
N ASP A 122 3.71 -11.44 -18.12
CA ASP A 122 4.87 -12.29 -18.37
C ASP A 122 4.53 -13.80 -18.42
N LEU A 123 3.38 -14.19 -17.88
CA LEU A 123 2.88 -15.57 -17.90
C LEU A 123 1.99 -15.89 -19.11
N ASP A 124 1.45 -14.89 -19.80
CA ASP A 124 0.60 -15.06 -20.99
C ASP A 124 1.44 -15.28 -22.26
#